data_AF-A0A352Q6Z6-F1
#
_entry.id   AF-A0A352Q6Z6-F1
#
_cell.length_a   1.000
_cell.length_b   1.000
_cell.length_c   1.000
_cell.angle_alpha   90.00
_cell.angle_beta   90.00
_cell.angle_gamma   90.00
#
_symmetry.space_group_name_H-M   'P 1'
#
loop_
_entity.id
_entity.type
_entity.pdbx_description
1 polymer ?
#
loop_
_entity_poly.entity_id
_entity_poly.type
_entity_poly.pdbx_seq_one_letter_code
_entity_poly.pdbx_strand_id
1 'polypeptide(L)'
;MTYQVPKQEEVKSILDLLFNQIEISGLPAEFDPAGIDWIYGVFIDDTDTPVAIIECERKLGIFLGAAMTMVPPAAAQESVDSGDL
;
A
#
# COMPACT_ATOMS: atom_id res chain seq x y z
N MET A 1 -2.11 3.69 20.85
CA MET A 1 -1.72 2.29 20.59
C MET A 1 -0.41 2.35 19.82
N THR A 2 0.63 1.64 20.27
CA THR A 2 1.92 1.62 19.56
C THR A 2 1.82 0.57 18.47
N TYR A 3 1.75 1.00 17.20
CA TYR A 3 1.82 0.09 16.06
C TYR A 3 3.22 -0.54 16.02
N GLN A 4 3.29 -1.87 15.98
CA GLN A 4 4.55 -2.56 15.75
C GLN A 4 4.70 -2.82 14.26
N VAL A 5 5.86 -2.43 13.69
CA VAL A 5 6.20 -2.81 12.32
C VAL A 5 6.38 -4.33 12.29
N PRO A 6 5.67 -5.06 11.42
CA PRO A 6 5.87 -6.49 11.28
C PRO A 6 7.29 -6.78 10.78
N LYS A 7 7.89 -7.85 11.29
CA LYS A 7 9.23 -8.26 10.89
C LYS A 7 9.23 -8.69 9.43
N GLN A 8 10.38 -8.55 8.77
CA GLN A 8 10.55 -8.96 7.37
C GLN A 8 10.15 -10.41 7.10
N GLU A 9 10.44 -11.31 8.03
CA GLU A 9 10.04 -12.72 7.96
C GLU A 9 8.52 -12.91 8.04
N GLU A 10 7.82 -12.08 8.81
CA GLU A 10 6.36 -12.11 8.97
C GLU A 10 5.68 -11.61 7.69
N VAL A 11 6.15 -10.47 7.16
CA VAL A 11 5.65 -9.93 5.88
C VAL A 11 5.92 -10.91 4.74
N LYS A 12 7.11 -11.53 4.71
CA LYS A 12 7.45 -12.55 3.71
C LYS A 12 6.53 -13.76 3.78
N SER A 13 6.30 -14.27 4.98
CA SER A 13 5.43 -15.42 5.18
C SER A 13 4.01 -15.16 4.71
N ILE A 14 3.48 -13.94 4.91
CA ILE A 14 2.15 -13.57 4.43
C ILE A 14 2.11 -13.43 2.91
N LEU A 15 3.08 -12.74 2.32
CA LEU A 15 3.09 -12.51 0.87
C LEU A 15 3.40 -13.78 0.07
N ASP A 16 4.18 -14.71 0.63
CA ASP A 16 4.44 -16.03 0.02
C ASP A 16 3.17 -16.91 -0.06
N LEU A 17 2.09 -16.59 0.67
CA LEU A 17 0.78 -17.23 0.49
C LEU A 17 0.08 -16.79 -0.81
N LEU A 18 0.43 -15.61 -1.31
CA LEU A 18 -0.24 -14.96 -2.44
C LEU A 18 0.61 -14.98 -3.72
N PHE A 19 1.93 -14.90 -3.58
CA PHE A 19 2.84 -14.91 -4.72
C PHE A 19 4.06 -15.80 -4.44
N ASN A 20 4.52 -16.52 -5.47
CA ASN A 20 5.66 -17.41 -5.33
C ASN A 20 6.99 -16.65 -5.46
N GLN A 21 7.94 -16.93 -4.56
CA GLN A 21 9.35 -16.51 -4.63
C GLN A 21 9.58 -14.99 -4.57
N ILE A 22 8.92 -14.30 -3.65
CA ILE A 22 9.13 -12.86 -3.47
C ILE A 22 10.35 -12.63 -2.57
N GLU A 23 11.29 -11.79 -3.03
CA GLU A 23 12.28 -11.18 -2.17
C GLU A 23 11.73 -9.88 -1.58
N ILE A 24 11.74 -9.78 -0.26
CA ILE A 24 11.38 -8.55 0.46
C ILE A 24 12.66 -7.88 0.89
N SER A 25 12.79 -6.58 0.64
CA SER A 25 13.88 -5.75 1.16
C SER A 25 13.33 -4.37 1.55
N GLY A 26 14.00 -3.69 2.48
CA GLY A 26 13.71 -2.27 2.79
C GLY A 26 12.54 -2.01 3.73
N LEU A 27 12.19 -2.93 4.64
CA LEU A 27 11.20 -2.61 5.68
C LEU A 27 11.80 -1.60 6.67
N PRO A 28 11.07 -0.53 7.02
CA PRO A 28 11.52 0.44 8.00
C PRO A 28 11.62 -0.18 9.41
N ALA A 29 12.61 0.22 10.19
CA ALA A 29 12.81 -0.29 11.55
C ALA A 29 11.77 0.22 12.55
N GLU A 30 11.16 1.37 12.26
CA GLU A 30 10.12 2.00 13.06
C GLU A 30 8.97 2.46 12.16
N PHE A 31 7.74 2.39 12.67
CA PHE A 31 6.57 2.92 11.97
C PHE A 31 6.51 4.42 12.25
N ASP A 32 6.85 5.23 11.25
CA ASP A 32 6.70 6.68 11.33
C ASP A 32 5.47 7.12 10.52
N PRO A 33 4.29 7.29 11.17
CA PRO A 33 3.09 7.76 10.47
C PRO A 33 3.19 9.20 9.95
N ALA A 34 4.13 10.00 10.46
CA ALA A 34 4.30 11.40 10.06
C ALA A 34 5.12 11.57 8.77
N GLY A 35 5.98 10.60 8.45
CA GLY A 35 6.78 10.56 7.23
C GLY A 35 6.12 9.81 6.06
N ILE A 36 4.92 9.25 6.27
CA ILE A 36 4.20 8.47 5.26
C ILE A 36 3.22 9.39 4.51
N ASP A 37 3.35 9.41 3.18
CA ASP A 37 2.31 9.96 2.32
C ASP A 37 1.11 8.99 2.31
N TRP A 38 -0.04 9.46 2.76
CA TRP A 38 -1.27 8.66 2.82
C TRP A 38 -2.19 8.98 1.64
N ILE A 39 -2.82 7.95 1.08
CA ILE A 39 -3.98 8.08 0.20
C ILE A 39 -5.23 7.74 1.00
N TYR A 40 -6.25 8.56 0.86
CA TYR A 40 -7.55 8.36 1.47
C TYR A 40 -8.59 8.06 0.38
N GLY A 41 -9.28 6.94 0.53
CA GLY A 41 -10.47 6.61 -0.26
C GLY A 41 -11.72 6.88 0.57
N VAL A 42 -12.71 7.54 -0.03
CA VAL A 42 -14.04 7.72 0.58
C VAL A 42 -15.03 6.88 -0.19
N PHE A 43 -15.72 5.97 0.50
CA PHE A 43 -16.84 5.24 -0.09
C PHE A 43 -18.10 6.06 0.10
N ILE A 44 -18.74 6.40 -1.03
CA ILE A 44 -20.01 7.11 -1.11
C ILE A 44 -21.06 6.09 -1.52
N ASP A 45 -22.17 6.04 -0.78
CA ASP A 45 -23.28 5.12 -1.07
C ASP A 45 -24.19 5.64 -2.19
N ASP A 46 -25.23 4.86 -2.52
CA ASP A 46 -26.21 5.18 -3.56
C ASP A 46 -27.05 6.45 -3.26
N THR A 47 -26.90 7.05 -2.08
CA THR A 47 -27.60 8.26 -1.64
C THR A 47 -26.70 9.49 -1.56
N ASP A 48 -25.51 9.42 -2.16
CA ASP A 48 -24.46 10.45 -2.07
C ASP A 48 -23.94 10.69 -0.64
N THR A 49 -24.08 9.70 0.25
CA THR A 49 -23.62 9.80 1.64
C THR A 49 -22.26 9.12 1.81
N PRO A 50 -21.23 9.81 2.36
CA PRO A 50 -19.98 9.17 2.77
C PRO A 50 -20.23 8.20 3.93
N VAL A 51 -19.98 6.91 3.71
CA VAL A 51 -20.27 5.86 4.70
C VAL A 51 -19.03 5.11 5.18
N ALA A 52 -17.89 5.25 4.50
CA ALA A 52 -16.61 4.73 4.97
C ALA A 52 -15.43 5.56 4.45
N ILE A 53 -14.34 5.58 5.23
CA ILE A 53 -13.04 6.11 4.83
C ILE A 53 -12.05 4.96 4.96
N ILE A 54 -11.25 4.75 3.91
CA ILE A 54 -10.10 3.86 3.92
C ILE A 54 -8.84 4.70 3.79
N GLU A 55 -7.82 4.39 4.59
CA GLU A 55 -6.49 5.00 4.48
C GLU A 55 -5.47 3.92 4.13
N CYS A 56 -4.53 4.28 3.27
CA CYS A 56 -3.47 3.39 2.83
C CYS A 56 -2.20 4.22 2.55
N GLU A 57 -1.03 3.66 2.82
CA GLU A 57 0.23 4.26 2.37
C GLU A 57 0.18 4.45 0.85
N ARG A 58 0.60 5.63 0.35
CA ARG A 58 0.57 6.00 -1.07
C ARG A 58 1.24 4.96 -1.97
N LYS A 59 2.40 4.46 -1.57
CA LYS A 59 3.14 3.43 -2.32
C LYS A 59 2.33 2.14 -2.43
N LEU A 60 1.80 1.66 -1.32
CA LEU A 60 0.96 0.46 -1.28
C LEU A 60 -0.32 0.66 -2.11
N GLY A 61 -0.95 1.83 -2.01
CA GLY A 61 -2.13 2.19 -2.80
C GLY A 61 -1.87 2.16 -4.30
N ILE A 62 -0.73 2.70 -4.77
CA ILE A 62 -0.34 2.69 -6.18
C ILE A 62 -0.08 1.26 -6.67
N PHE A 63 0.65 0.45 -5.90
CA PHE A 63 0.91 -0.95 -6.28
C PHE A 63 -0.37 -1.81 -6.30
N LEU A 64 -1.28 -1.61 -5.33
CA LEU A 64 -2.58 -2.28 -5.32
C LEU A 64 -3.43 -1.84 -6.51
N GLY A 65 -3.48 -0.54 -6.79
CA GLY A 65 -4.16 0.01 -7.96
C GLY A 65 -3.61 -0.58 -9.25
N ALA A 66 -2.28 -0.67 -9.39
CA ALA A 66 -1.63 -1.27 -10.55
C ALA A 66 -1.96 -2.76 -10.70
N ALA A 67 -1.92 -3.53 -9.61
CA ALA A 67 -2.29 -4.94 -9.60
C ALA A 67 -3.76 -5.16 -10.02
N MET A 68 -4.67 -4.28 -9.59
CA MET A 68 -6.09 -4.35 -9.93
C MET A 68 -6.42 -3.83 -11.34
N THR A 69 -5.56 -2.98 -11.91
CA THR A 69 -5.76 -2.36 -13.25
C THR A 69 -4.87 -2.97 -14.34
N MET A 70 -4.09 -4.03 -14.02
CA MET A 70 -3.13 -4.68 -14.92
C MET A 70 -2.01 -3.75 -15.43
N VAL A 71 -1.69 -2.69 -14.68
CA VAL A 71 -0.56 -1.81 -15.00
C VAL A 71 0.75 -2.57 -14.76
N PRO A 72 1.72 -2.52 -15.69
CA PRO A 72 3.02 -3.16 -15.49
C PRO A 72 3.73 -2.64 -14.23
N PRO A 73 4.39 -3.50 -13.42
CA PRO A 73 5.04 -3.09 -12.18
C PRO A 73 6.06 -1.94 -12.35
N ALA A 74 6.76 -1.90 -13.49
CA ALA A 74 7.71 -0.82 -13.79
C ALA A 74 7.04 0.56 -13.89
N ALA A 75 5.85 0.62 -14.47
CA ALA A 75 5.08 1.87 -14.59
C ALA A 75 4.52 2.31 -13.22
N ALA A 76 4.12 1.35 -12.38
CA ALA A 76 3.69 1.64 -11.01
C ALA A 76 4.84 2.23 -10.16
N GLN A 77 6.05 1.68 -10.30
CA GLN A 77 7.24 2.22 -9.63
C GLN A 77 7.55 3.65 -10.08
N GLU A 78 7.43 3.95 -11.39
CA GLU A 78 7.63 5.29 -11.92
C GLU A 78 6.64 6.32 -11.34
N SER A 79 5.34 5.97 -11.22
CA SER A 79 4.32 6.82 -10.57
C SER A 79 4.55 7.02 -9.06
N VAL A 80 5.10 6.00 -8.38
CA VAL A 80 5.53 6.14 -6.98
C VAL A 80 6.65 7.18 -6.87
N ASP A 81 7.65 7.08 -7.73
CA ASP A 81 8.84 7.93 -7.70
C ASP A 81 8.57 9.37 -8.19
N SER A 82 7.66 9.54 -9.15
CA SER A 82 7.33 10.85 -9.74
C SER A 82 6.41 11.71 -8.87
N GLY A 83 5.57 11.10 -8.04
CA GLY A 83 4.51 11.84 -7.35
C GLY A 83 3.19 11.91 -8.13
N ASP A 84 3.20 11.57 -9.41
CA ASP A 84 2.05 11.74 -10.31
C ASP A 84 1.13 10.51 -10.26
N LEU A 85 -0.11 10.75 -9.82
CA LEU A 85 -1.26 9.86 -9.98
C LEU A 85 -2.05 10.25 -11.23
#